data_AF-A0A832W252-F1
#
_entry.id   AF-A0A832W252-F1
#
_cell.length_a   1.000
_cell.length_b   1.000
_cell.length_c   1.000
_cell.angle_alpha   90.00
_cell.angle_beta   90.00
_cell.angle_gamma   90.00
#
_symmetry.space_group_name_H-M   'P 1'
#
loop_
_entity.id
_entity.type
_entity.pdbx_description
1 polymer ?
#
loop_
_entity_poly.entity_id
_entity_poly.type
_entity_poly.pdbx_seq_one_letter_code
_entity_poly.pdbx_strand_id
1 'polypeptide(L)' 'DGLVVFDLGSAVDLRHPNSKEFLKRDINNIIRFFKKRGMIVDDSTNVFEDIVNEF' A
#
# COMPACT_ATOMS: atom_id res chain seq x y z
N ASP A 1 16.60 15.23 5.08
CA ASP A 1 16.54 13.76 5.19
C ASP A 1 15.13 13.32 5.53
N GLY A 2 14.44 12.70 4.58
CA GLY A 2 13.03 12.31 4.70
C GLY A 2 12.78 10.95 4.04
N LEU A 3 11.51 10.55 3.92
CA LEU A 3 11.13 9.31 3.26
C LEU A 3 11.46 9.39 1.75
N VAL A 4 12.17 8.38 1.25
CA VAL A 4 12.47 8.22 -0.18
C VAL A 4 11.85 6.91 -0.65
N VAL A 5 11.02 6.99 -1.69
CA VAL A 5 10.53 5.81 -2.41
C VAL A 5 11.44 5.60 -3.62
N PHE A 6 11.98 4.39 -3.77
CA PHE A 6 12.90 4.04 -4.85
C PHE A 6 12.57 2.63 -5.38
N ASP A 7 13.19 2.27 -6.51
CA ASP A 7 12.94 1.02 -7.25
C ASP A 7 11.50 0.87 -7.76
N LEU A 8 11.18 1.66 -8.80
CA LEU A 8 9.87 1.64 -9.47
C LEU A 8 9.87 0.76 -10.73
N GLY A 9 10.86 -0.12 -10.91
CA GLY A 9 10.99 -0.95 -12.11
C GLY A 9 9.83 -1.94 -12.31
N SER A 10 9.12 -2.29 -11.24
CA SER A 10 7.92 -3.14 -11.27
C SER A 10 6.60 -2.36 -11.08
N ALA A 11 6.62 -1.03 -11.14
CA ALA A 11 5.40 -0.23 -11.06
C ALA A 11 4.49 -0.51 -12.27
N VAL A 12 3.18 -0.49 -12.05
CA VAL A 12 2.20 -0.74 -13.11
C VAL A 12 1.23 0.42 -13.25
N ASP A 13 0.72 0.60 -14.47
CA ASP A 13 -0.39 1.51 -14.75
C ASP A 13 -1.69 0.99 -14.12
N LEU A 14 -2.62 1.89 -13.80
CA LEU A 14 -3.94 1.55 -13.26
C LEU A 14 -4.72 0.59 -14.17
N ARG A 15 -4.50 0.64 -15.49
CA ARG A 15 -5.11 -0.25 -16.49
C ARG A 15 -4.64 -1.70 -16.40
N HIS A 16 -3.56 -1.99 -15.68
CA HIS A 16 -3.10 -3.36 -15.49
C HIS A 16 -4.18 -4.17 -14.75
N PRO A 17 -4.53 -5.39 -15.21
CA PRO A 17 -5.63 -6.17 -14.63
C PRO A 17 -5.47 -6.44 -13.12
N ASN A 18 -4.23 -6.48 -12.63
CA ASN A 18 -3.90 -6.72 -11.23
C ASN A 18 -3.45 -5.46 -10.46
N SER A 19 -3.66 -4.25 -10.98
CA SER A 19 -3.20 -3.00 -10.33
C SER A 19 -3.69 -2.88 -8.89
N LYS A 20 -4.99 -3.13 -8.66
CA LYS A 20 -5.61 -3.13 -7.32
C LYS A 20 -5.02 -4.21 -6.39
N GLU A 21 -4.79 -5.42 -6.89
CA GLU A 21 -4.23 -6.51 -6.09
C GLU A 21 -2.77 -6.25 -5.70
N PHE A 22 -1.98 -5.65 -6.58
CA PHE A 22 -0.63 -5.20 -6.25
C PHE A 22 -0.63 -4.10 -5.18
N LEU A 23 -1.53 -3.11 -5.30
CA LEU A 23 -1.68 -2.07 -4.29
C LEU A 23 -2.07 -2.66 -2.91
N LYS A 24 -3.04 -3.58 -2.86
CA LYS A 24 -3.42 -4.28 -1.62
C LYS A 24 -2.24 -5.02 -0.99
N ARG A 25 -1.43 -5.70 -1.80
CA ARG A 25 -0.22 -6.39 -1.33
C ARG A 25 0.78 -5.41 -0.72
N ASP A 26 0.99 -4.26 -1.36
CA ASP A 26 1.95 -3.26 -0.90
C ASP A 26 1.47 -2.59 0.40
N ILE A 27 0.18 -2.26 0.51
CA ILE A 27 -0.47 -1.79 1.76
C ILE A 27 -0.25 -2.80 2.89
N ASN A 28 -0.53 -4.09 2.64
CA ASN A 28 -0.34 -5.16 3.62
C ASN A 28 1.12 -5.27 4.09
N ASN A 29 2.08 -5.12 3.17
CA ASN A 29 3.49 -5.15 3.51
C ASN A 29 3.90 -3.98 4.42
N ILE A 30 3.41 -2.77 4.13
CA ILE A 30 3.67 -1.55 4.92
C ILE A 30 3.04 -1.65 6.31
N ILE A 31 1.77 -2.06 6.38
CA ILE A 31 1.06 -2.28 7.65
C ILE A 31 1.80 -3.29 8.51
N ARG A 32 2.19 -4.43 7.93
CA ARG A 32 2.96 -5.46 8.65
C ARG A 32 4.30 -4.91 9.18
N PHE A 33 4.98 -4.05 8.41
CA PHE A 33 6.24 -3.43 8.84
C PHE A 33 6.06 -2.58 10.11
N PHE A 34 4.97 -1.81 10.18
CA PHE A 34 4.67 -0.94 11.33
C PHE A 34 4.07 -1.69 12.52
N LYS A 35 3.16 -2.65 12.29
CA LYS A 35 2.62 -3.52 13.35
C LYS A 35 3.74 -4.25 14.11
N LYS A 36 4.76 -4.75 13.41
CA LYS A 36 5.93 -5.40 14.02
C LYS A 36 6.74 -4.49 14.94
N ARG A 37 6.55 -3.17 14.85
CA ARG A 37 7.22 -2.15 15.69
C ARG A 37 6.31 -1.61 16.79
N GLY A 38 5.14 -2.22 16.99
CA GLY A 38 4.19 -1.82 18.03
C GLY A 38 3.38 -0.56 17.70
N MET A 39 3.40 -0.09 16.45
CA MET A 39 2.55 1.04 16.07
C MET A 39 1.11 0.58 15.84
N ILE A 40 0.16 1.38 16.34
CA ILE A 40 -1.25 1.25 15.98
C ILE A 40 -1.39 1.77 14.55
N VAL A 41 -1.89 0.92 13.67
CA VAL A 41 -2.14 1.22 12.25
C VAL A 41 -3.54 0.78 11.90
N ASP A 42 -4.14 1.46 10.93
CA ASP A 42 -5.49 1.17 10.45
C ASP A 42 -5.57 -0.19 9.73
N ASP A 43 -6.79 -0.66 9.48
CA ASP A 43 -7.04 -1.85 8.68
C ASP A 43 -6.61 -1.65 7.22
N SER A 44 -6.06 -2.71 6.61
CA SER A 44 -5.61 -2.66 5.22
C SER A 44 -6.73 -2.35 4.24
N THR A 45 -7.97 -2.72 4.58
CA THR A 45 -9.15 -2.48 3.74
C THR A 45 -9.49 -0.99 3.76
N ASN A 46 -9.55 -0.37 4.94
CA ASN A 46 -9.80 1.06 5.08
C ASN A 46 -8.73 1.89 4.35
N VAL A 47 -7.45 1.56 4.55
CA VAL A 47 -6.34 2.25 3.86
C VAL A 47 -6.44 2.10 2.34
N PHE A 48 -6.86 0.92 1.86
CA PHE A 48 -7.06 0.70 0.43
C PHE A 48 -8.19 1.59 -0.10
N GLU A 49 -9.37 1.54 0.54
CA GLU A 49 -10.56 2.32 0.19
C GLU A 49 -10.26 3.83 0.16
N ASP A 50 -9.55 4.34 1.17
CA ASP A 50 -9.09 5.73 1.24
C ASP A 50 -8.20 6.12 0.04
N ILE A 51 -7.26 5.26 -0.35
CA ILE A 51 -6.34 5.53 -1.47
C ILE A 51 -7.07 5.52 -2.81
N VAL A 52 -8.01 4.58 -3.01
CA VAL A 52 -8.74 4.46 -4.28
C VAL A 52 -9.97 5.37 -4.35
N ASN A 53 -10.34 6.03 -3.25
CA ASN A 53 -11.57 6.83 -3.10
C ASN A 53 -12.84 6.01 -3.39
N GLU A 54 -12.86 4.75 -2.97
CA GLU A 54 -14.03 3.86 -3.08
C GLU A 54 -14.61 3.71 -1.67
N PHE A 55 -15.65 4.48 -1.35
CA PHE A 55 -16.41 4.43 -0.09
C PHE A 55 -17.69 3.61 -0.23
#